data_AF-A0AAN7X165-F1
#
_entry.id   AF-A0AAN7X165-F1
#
_cell.length_a   1.000
_cell.length_b   1.000
_cell.length_c   1.000
_cell.angle_alpha   90.00
_cell.angle_beta   90.00
_cell.angle_gamma   90.00
#
_symmetry.space_group_name_H-M   'P 1'
#
loop_
_entity.id
_entity.type
_entity.pdbx_description
1 polymer ?
#
loop_
_entity_poly.entity_id
_entity_poly.type
_entity_poly.pdbx_seq_one_letter_code
_entity_poly.pdbx_strand_id
1 'polypeptide(L)'
;MMFRDDSSEVMMLYDTNCSTIVVRLEYSECLASLLLLPKAELQPLEDCLSNSRMSFWLSNLKPGRAEILFSKFQLRKSYNLESLLRNSEVSSIFSDSADFARISQNRLKLVKAPHEFMLEILEETKLEDGGGLTCCWTSLSPQGSPLTAHSCS
;
A
#
# COMPACT_ATOMS: atom_id res chain seq x y z
N MET A 1 -15.45 13.93 4.46
CA MET A 1 -14.36 13.88 5.44
C MET A 1 -14.67 12.69 6.31
N MET A 2 -13.74 11.74 6.47
CA MET A 2 -13.96 10.56 7.32
C MET A 2 -13.69 10.93 8.77
N PHE A 3 -14.56 10.47 9.66
CA PHE A 3 -14.44 10.66 11.10
C PHE A 3 -14.60 9.30 11.77
N ARG A 4 -13.55 8.81 12.43
CA ARG A 4 -13.67 7.77 13.45
C ARG A 4 -13.67 8.44 14.81
N ASP A 5 -14.74 8.18 15.55
CA ASP A 5 -14.96 8.68 16.90
C ASP A 5 -13.94 8.10 17.89
N ASP A 6 -13.66 8.84 18.96
CA ASP A 6 -12.67 8.47 19.99
C ASP A 6 -13.13 7.34 20.93
N SER A 7 -14.36 6.86 20.73
CA SER A 7 -15.01 5.80 21.49
C SER A 7 -14.44 4.40 21.22
N SER A 8 -13.68 4.21 20.13
CA SER A 8 -13.06 2.93 19.76
C SER A 8 -11.54 2.98 19.87
N GLU A 9 -10.95 1.97 20.54
CA GLU A 9 -9.50 1.83 20.58
C GLU A 9 -8.94 1.47 19.20
N VAL A 10 -7.89 2.16 18.79
CA VAL A 10 -7.10 1.85 17.59
C VAL A 10 -5.71 1.37 18.00
N MET A 11 -5.15 0.46 17.21
CA MET A 11 -3.81 -0.04 17.42
C MET A 11 -2.80 0.97 16.89
N MET A 12 -1.98 1.55 17.76
CA MET A 12 -1.05 2.62 17.41
C MET A 12 0.29 2.54 18.15
N LEU A 13 1.30 3.24 17.62
CA LEU A 13 2.65 3.36 18.17
C LEU A 13 3.26 4.70 17.72
N TYR A 14 4.05 5.32 18.58
CA TYR A 14 4.97 6.39 18.15
C TYR A 14 6.39 5.82 18.08
N ASP A 15 6.98 5.78 16.88
CA ASP A 15 8.39 5.40 16.71
C ASP A 15 9.26 6.65 16.72
N THR A 16 10.06 6.79 17.79
CA THR A 16 10.99 7.91 17.95
C THR A 16 12.13 7.87 16.95
N ASN A 17 12.52 6.70 16.43
CA ASN A 17 13.63 6.57 15.48
C ASN A 17 13.26 7.11 14.10
N CYS A 18 12.01 6.88 13.67
CA CYS A 18 11.50 7.38 12.40
C CYS A 18 10.67 8.67 12.57
N SER A 19 10.55 9.21 13.79
CA SER A 19 9.70 10.35 14.15
C SER A 19 8.29 10.29 13.53
N THR A 20 7.65 9.12 13.64
CA THR A 20 6.41 8.80 12.93
C THR A 20 5.40 8.16 13.88
N ILE A 21 4.13 8.60 13.77
CA ILE A 21 3.00 7.95 14.41
C ILE A 21 2.50 6.87 13.45
N VAL A 22 2.42 5.65 13.94
CA VAL A 22 1.95 4.48 13.20
C VAL A 22 0.56 4.13 13.73
N VAL A 23 -0.41 4.02 12.82
CA VAL A 23 -1.80 3.67 13.16
C VAL A 23 -2.26 2.53 12.26
N ARG A 24 -2.78 1.46 12.87
CA ARG A 24 -3.40 0.35 12.13
C ARG A 24 -4.91 0.54 12.08
N LEU A 25 -5.44 0.45 10.86
CA LEU A 25 -6.86 0.55 10.56
C LEU A 25 -7.33 -0.75 9.96
N GLU A 26 -8.14 -1.49 10.70
CA GLU A 26 -8.73 -2.74 10.23
C GLU A 26 -9.98 -2.46 9.40
N TYR A 27 -10.08 -3.16 8.27
CA TYR A 27 -11.22 -3.15 7.36
C TYR A 27 -12.06 -4.41 7.51
N SER A 28 -11.37 -5.56 7.59
CA SER A 28 -11.93 -6.88 7.82
C SER A 28 -10.93 -7.74 8.62
N GLU A 29 -11.31 -8.97 8.94
CA GLU A 29 -10.43 -9.90 9.68
C GLU A 29 -9.09 -10.17 8.97
N CYS A 30 -9.05 -10.03 7.65
CA CYS A 30 -7.89 -10.35 6.81
C CYS A 30 -7.22 -9.12 6.18
N LEU A 31 -7.80 -7.92 6.29
CA LEU A 31 -7.23 -6.71 5.70
C LEU A 31 -7.17 -5.55 6.70
N ALA A 32 -5.97 -4.98 6.81
CA ALA A 32 -5.73 -3.74 7.52
C ALA A 32 -4.79 -2.82 6.74
N SER A 33 -4.94 -1.51 6.92
CA SER A 33 -3.98 -0.50 6.50
C SER A 33 -3.10 -0.09 7.65
N LEU A 34 -1.87 0.29 7.31
CA LEU A 34 -0.93 0.92 8.23
C LEU A 34 -0.68 2.35 7.78
N LEU A 35 -1.20 3.32 8.53
CA LEU A 35 -0.94 4.74 8.30
C LEU A 35 0.36 5.13 9.01
N LEU A 36 1.29 5.70 8.24
CA LEU A 36 2.57 6.22 8.72
C LEU A 36 2.50 7.75 8.63
N LEU A 37 2.36 8.41 9.77
CA LEU A 37 2.15 9.85 9.88
C LEU A 37 3.43 10.51 10.42
N PRO A 38 4.29 11.06 9.54
CA PRO A 38 5.48 11.77 9.99
C PRO A 38 5.10 13.10 10.66
N LYS A 39 5.88 13.52 11.66
CA LYS A 39 5.63 14.80 12.36
C LYS A 39 6.00 16.04 11.54
N ALA A 40 6.93 15.92 10.61
CA ALA A 40 7.45 17.06 9.84
C ALA A 40 7.73 16.67 8.39
N GLU A 41 8.90 16.08 8.11
CA GLU A 41 9.32 15.72 6.77
C GLU A 41 9.08 14.24 6.48
N LEU A 42 8.91 13.93 5.19
CA LEU A 42 8.69 12.56 4.71
C LEU A 42 10.00 11.78 4.59
N GLN A 43 11.10 12.43 4.21
CA GLN A 43 12.41 11.80 3.97
C GLN A 43 12.91 10.95 5.16
N PRO A 44 12.85 11.41 6.43
CA PRO A 44 13.31 10.60 7.56
C PRO A 44 12.49 9.32 7.75
N LEU A 45 11.20 9.35 7.42
CA LEU A 45 10.36 8.17 7.43
C LEU A 45 10.78 7.23 6.29
N GLU A 46 10.96 7.74 5.07
CA GLU A 46 11.37 6.96 3.89
C GLU A 46 12.71 6.25 4.13
N ASP A 47 13.70 6.95 4.69
CA ASP A 47 15.02 6.37 5.01
C ASP A 47 14.94 5.29 6.11
N CYS A 48 13.89 5.33 6.95
CA CYS A 48 13.66 4.38 8.03
C CYS A 48 12.93 3.10 7.55
N LEU A 49 12.30 3.14 6.37
CA LEU A 49 11.53 2.03 5.84
C LEU A 49 12.43 0.82 5.55
N SER A 50 12.18 -0.25 6.29
CA SER A 50 12.89 -1.52 6.15
C SER A 50 12.01 -2.67 6.65
N ASN A 51 12.31 -3.89 6.21
CA ASN A 51 11.60 -5.09 6.68
C ASN A 51 11.65 -5.20 8.21
N SER A 52 12.81 -4.96 8.82
CA SER A 52 12.97 -4.96 10.28
C SER A 52 12.11 -3.91 10.96
N ARG A 53 12.02 -2.71 10.38
CA ARG A 53 11.22 -1.61 10.94
C ARG A 53 9.73 -1.90 10.83
N MET A 54 9.29 -2.43 9.69
CA MET A 54 7.91 -2.85 9.47
C MET A 54 7.51 -3.95 10.47
N SER A 55 8.34 -4.99 10.64
CA SER A 55 8.11 -6.05 11.63
C SER A 55 8.05 -5.51 13.06
N PHE A 56 8.94 -4.55 13.38
CA PHE A 56 8.92 -3.87 14.68
C PHE A 56 7.60 -3.15 14.91
N TRP A 57 7.14 -2.34 13.95
CA TRP A 57 5.85 -1.64 14.07
C TRP A 57 4.70 -2.63 14.27
N LEU A 58 4.56 -3.63 13.40
CA LEU A 58 3.47 -4.60 13.47
C LEU A 58 3.41 -5.37 14.80
N SER A 59 4.56 -5.60 15.44
CA SER A 59 4.65 -6.35 16.70
C SER A 59 4.48 -5.48 17.95
N ASN A 60 4.60 -4.15 17.84
CA ASN A 60 4.64 -3.23 18.99
C ASN A 60 3.48 -2.24 19.04
N LEU A 61 2.49 -2.35 18.15
CA LEU A 61 1.26 -1.58 18.24
C LEU A 61 0.55 -1.87 19.56
N LYS A 62 -0.03 -0.83 20.16
CA LYS A 62 -0.82 -0.95 21.40
C LYS A 62 -2.18 -0.27 21.22
N PRO A 63 -3.22 -0.74 21.95
CA PRO A 63 -4.49 -0.04 21.98
C PRO A 63 -4.30 1.40 22.49
N GLY A 64 -4.95 2.34 21.82
CA GLY A 64 -4.94 3.75 22.17
C GLY A 64 -6.17 4.45 21.60
N ARG A 65 -6.47 5.64 22.11
CA ARG A 65 -7.55 6.48 21.60
C ARG A 65 -6.98 7.54 20.67
N ALA A 66 -7.54 7.66 19.48
CA ALA A 66 -7.17 8.68 18.52
C ALA A 66 -8.40 9.09 17.70
N GLU A 67 -8.60 10.39 17.56
CA GLU A 67 -9.50 10.94 16.56
C GLU A 67 -8.78 10.92 15.21
N ILE A 68 -9.35 10.21 14.23
CA ILE A 68 -8.73 10.06 12.91
C ILE A 68 -9.58 10.77 11.88
N LEU A 69 -9.03 11.86 11.36
CA LEU A 69 -9.58 12.61 10.24
C LEU A 69 -8.85 12.22 8.96
N PHE A 70 -9.55 11.51 8.07
CA PHE A 70 -8.97 11.05 6.82
C PHE A 70 -9.79 11.52 5.62
N SER A 71 -9.13 12.03 4.58
CA SER A 71 -9.84 12.51 3.40
C SER A 71 -10.23 11.36 2.49
N LYS A 72 -11.40 11.49 1.85
CA LYS A 72 -11.74 10.65 0.70
C LYS A 72 -10.81 11.03 -0.43
N PHE A 73 -10.12 10.06 -1.02
CA PHE A 73 -9.33 10.31 -2.21
C PHE A 73 -9.28 9.07 -3.10
N GLN A 74 -9.01 9.35 -4.37
CA GLN A 74 -8.72 8.36 -5.39
C GLN A 74 -7.34 8.66 -5.95
N LEU A 75 -6.49 7.64 -5.98
CA LEU A 75 -5.15 7.69 -6.54
C LEU A 75 -5.08 6.70 -7.69
N ARG A 76 -4.95 7.21 -8.92
CA ARG A 76 -4.64 6.41 -10.10
C ARG A 76 -3.22 6.71 -10.56
N LYS A 77 -2.40 5.69 -10.73
CA LYS A 77 -1.02 5.82 -11.19
C LYS A 77 -0.67 4.70 -12.15
N SER A 78 0.16 5.04 -13.13
CA SER A 78 0.77 4.11 -14.06
C SER A 78 2.28 4.33 -14.04
N TYR A 79 3.02 3.24 -13.91
CA TYR A 79 4.48 3.22 -13.90
C TYR A 79 4.98 2.25 -14.98
N ASN A 80 6.07 2.60 -15.64
CA ASN A 80 6.87 1.60 -16.35
C ASN A 80 7.92 1.08 -15.36
N LEU A 81 7.79 -0.19 -14.97
CA LEU A 81 8.72 -0.82 -14.02
C LEU A 81 10.12 -1.01 -14.61
N GLU A 82 10.29 -0.90 -15.93
CA GLU A 82 11.60 -1.11 -16.55
C GLU A 82 12.68 -0.19 -15.97
N SER A 83 12.43 1.12 -15.87
CA SER A 83 13.41 2.05 -15.31
C SER A 83 13.70 1.77 -13.83
N LEU A 84 12.67 1.46 -13.06
CA LEU A 84 12.80 1.14 -11.63
C LEU A 84 13.61 -0.14 -11.41
N LEU A 85 13.27 -1.20 -12.13
CA LEU A 85 13.93 -2.50 -12.01
C LEU A 85 15.38 -2.48 -12.52
N ARG A 86 15.65 -1.71 -13.57
CA ARG A 86 17.02 -1.48 -14.04
C ARG A 86 17.88 -0.78 -12.99
N ASN A 87 17.30 0.21 -12.29
CA ASN A 87 17.99 0.92 -11.20
C ASN A 87 18.15 0.05 -9.95
N SER A 88 17.28 -0.93 -9.73
CA SER A 88 17.32 -1.85 -8.57
C SER A 88 18.09 -3.15 -8.83
N GLU A 89 19.09 -3.12 -9.73
CA GLU A 89 19.93 -4.27 -10.12
C GLU A 89 19.22 -5.43 -10.83
N VAL A 90 17.89 -5.34 -11.05
CA VAL A 90 17.08 -6.30 -11.81
C VAL A 90 17.05 -5.89 -13.29
N SER A 91 18.23 -5.73 -13.88
CA SER A 91 18.39 -5.24 -15.26
C SER A 91 18.53 -6.37 -16.29
N SER A 92 19.03 -7.53 -15.88
CA SER A 92 19.33 -8.66 -16.77
C SER A 92 18.11 -9.20 -17.51
N ILE A 93 16.93 -9.15 -16.88
CA ILE A 93 15.65 -9.59 -17.44
C ILE A 93 15.23 -8.78 -18.68
N PHE A 94 15.72 -7.55 -18.83
CA PHE A 94 15.44 -6.70 -19.99
C PHE A 94 16.55 -6.77 -21.07
N SER A 95 17.56 -7.61 -20.87
CA SER A 95 18.63 -7.81 -21.86
C SER A 95 18.20 -8.78 -22.96
N ASP A 96 18.85 -8.71 -24.13
CA ASP A 96 18.66 -9.71 -25.20
C ASP A 96 19.16 -11.11 -24.81
N SER A 97 19.99 -11.19 -23.76
CA SER A 97 20.52 -12.42 -23.18
C SER A 97 19.71 -12.94 -21.99
N ALA A 98 18.54 -12.35 -21.71
CA ALA A 98 17.70 -12.78 -20.60
C ALA A 98 17.26 -14.25 -20.76
N ASP A 99 17.41 -15.04 -19.70
CA ASP A 99 17.02 -16.45 -19.73
C ASP A 99 15.54 -16.61 -19.40
N PHE A 100 14.75 -16.88 -20.45
CA PHE A 100 13.34 -17.24 -20.36
C PHE A 100 13.08 -18.70 -20.78
N ALA A 101 14.09 -19.57 -20.77
CA ALA A 101 13.98 -20.95 -21.26
C ALA A 101 12.92 -21.78 -20.51
N ARG A 102 12.63 -21.43 -19.25
CA ARG A 102 11.56 -22.06 -18.45
C ARG A 102 10.15 -21.62 -18.84
N ILE A 103 10.01 -20.54 -19.62
CA ILE A 103 8.71 -20.03 -20.10
C ILE A 103 8.47 -20.48 -21.54
N SER A 104 9.51 -20.45 -22.39
CA SER A 104 9.41 -20.86 -23.79
C SER A 104 10.74 -21.42 -24.30
N GLN A 105 10.65 -22.32 -25.27
CA GLN A 105 11.81 -22.81 -26.03
C GLN A 105 12.32 -21.77 -27.04
N ASN A 106 11.50 -20.79 -27.40
CA ASN A 106 11.89 -19.68 -28.27
C ASN A 106 12.67 -18.62 -27.50
N ARG A 107 13.55 -17.89 -28.19
CA ARG A 107 14.20 -16.71 -27.60
C ARG A 107 13.14 -15.64 -27.34
N LEU A 108 12.96 -15.28 -26.08
CA LEU A 108 12.06 -14.21 -25.65
C LEU A 108 12.87 -13.01 -25.15
N LYS A 109 12.23 -11.84 -25.20
CA LYS A 109 12.74 -10.61 -24.61
C LYS A 109 11.59 -9.90 -23.91
N LEU A 110 11.83 -9.43 -22.69
CA LEU A 110 10.89 -8.54 -22.03
C LEU A 110 11.00 -7.14 -22.65
N VAL A 111 9.93 -6.70 -23.31
CA VAL A 111 9.90 -5.42 -24.04
C VAL A 111 9.31 -4.29 -23.20
N LYS A 112 8.30 -4.58 -22.37
CA LYS A 112 7.63 -3.60 -21.52
C LYS A 112 7.17 -4.25 -20.22
N ALA A 113 7.18 -3.48 -19.13
CA ALA A 113 6.65 -3.90 -17.83
C ALA A 113 5.76 -2.78 -17.24
N PRO A 114 4.59 -2.50 -17.83
CA PRO A 114 3.66 -1.51 -17.29
C PRO A 114 2.99 -2.03 -16.01
N HIS A 115 2.90 -1.17 -15.01
CA HIS A 115 2.17 -1.40 -13.77
C HIS A 115 1.22 -0.24 -13.53
N GLU A 116 -0.08 -0.52 -13.59
CA GLU A 116 -1.11 0.46 -13.32
C GLU A 116 -1.95 0.02 -12.12
N PHE A 117 -2.21 0.96 -11.22
CA PHE A 117 -3.07 0.73 -10.07
C PHE A 117 -4.02 1.92 -9.85
N MET A 118 -5.16 1.58 -9.26
CA MET A 118 -6.09 2.52 -8.70
C MET A 118 -6.33 2.15 -7.23
N LEU A 119 -6.10 3.13 -6.36
CA LEU A 119 -6.43 3.08 -4.95
C LEU A 119 -7.58 4.06 -4.70
N GLU A 120 -8.65 3.56 -4.12
CA GLU A 120 -9.79 4.38 -3.72
C GLU A 120 -10.07 4.19 -2.24
N ILE A 121 -10.16 5.29 -1.51
CA ILE A 121 -10.48 5.29 -0.09
C ILE A 121 -11.83 5.98 0.09
N LEU A 122 -12.83 5.16 0.40
CA LEU A 122 -14.23 5.55 0.59
C LEU A 122 -14.68 5.29 2.03
N GLU A 123 -15.73 6.02 2.42
CA GLU A 123 -16.37 5.87 3.72
C GLU A 123 -17.59 4.99 3.53
N GLU A 124 -17.70 3.93 4.32
CA GLU A 124 -18.93 3.16 4.44
C GLU A 124 -19.77 3.75 5.57
N THR A 125 -20.88 4.40 5.20
CA THR A 125 -21.99 4.62 6.12
C THR A 125 -22.77 3.32 6.24
N LYS A 126 -22.31 2.38 7.07
CA LYS A 126 -23.23 1.35 7.57
C LYS A 126 -24.18 2.04 8.55
N LEU A 127 -25.44 2.11 8.17
CA LEU A 127 -26.53 2.42 9.07
C LEU A 127 -26.55 1.26 10.07
N GLU A 128 -26.22 1.56 11.32
CA GLU A 128 -26.02 0.61 12.43
C GLU A 128 -24.56 0.12 12.57
N ASP A 129 -23.90 0.76 13.53
CA ASP A 129 -22.57 0.51 14.12
C ASP A 129 -21.33 0.97 13.33
N GLY A 130 -20.81 2.14 13.73
CA GLY A 130 -19.44 2.61 13.51
C GLY A 130 -18.98 2.79 12.05
N GLY A 131 -18.75 4.04 11.64
CA GLY A 131 -18.22 4.38 10.31
C GLY A 131 -17.05 3.48 9.87
N GLY A 132 -17.31 2.68 8.84
CA GLY A 132 -16.36 1.75 8.25
C GLY A 132 -15.49 2.47 7.24
N LEU A 133 -14.25 2.03 7.11
CA LEU A 133 -13.41 2.42 5.98
C LEU A 133 -13.50 1.30 4.95
N THR A 134 -13.49 1.63 3.66
CA THR A 134 -13.33 0.63 2.60
C THR A 134 -12.19 1.04 1.69
N CYS A 135 -11.22 0.13 1.57
CA CYS A 135 -10.11 0.26 0.65
C CYS A 135 -10.31 -0.68 -0.53
N CYS A 136 -10.60 -0.08 -1.69
CA CYS A 136 -10.67 -0.82 -2.95
C CYS A 136 -9.31 -0.70 -3.64
N TRP A 137 -8.65 -1.83 -3.83
CA TRP A 137 -7.45 -1.93 -4.66
C TRP A 137 -7.81 -2.65 -5.95
N THR A 138 -7.48 -2.02 -7.09
CA THR A 138 -7.68 -2.64 -8.39
C THR A 138 -6.39 -2.58 -9.17
N SER A 139 -5.85 -3.76 -9.51
CA SER A 139 -4.79 -3.87 -10.50
C SER A 139 -5.39 -3.70 -11.89
N LEU A 140 -4.85 -2.75 -12.64
CA LEU A 140 -5.30 -2.47 -14.00
C LEU A 140 -4.38 -3.20 -14.98
N SER A 141 -4.98 -3.79 -15.99
CA SER A 141 -4.25 -4.44 -17.06
C SER A 141 -3.46 -3.40 -17.85
N PRO A 142 -2.43 -3.82 -18.60
CA PRO A 142 -1.74 -2.94 -19.55
C PRO A 142 -2.66 -2.28 -20.60
N GLN A 143 -3.90 -2.77 -20.73
CA GLN A 143 -4.93 -2.26 -21.65
C GLN A 143 -5.99 -1.40 -20.94
N GLY A 144 -5.79 -1.09 -19.65
CA GLY A 144 -6.71 -0.28 -18.84
C GLY A 144 -7.99 -1.01 -18.39
N SER A 145 -8.09 -2.32 -18.64
CA SER A 145 -9.19 -3.15 -18.12
C SER A 145 -8.86 -3.66 -16.71
N PRO A 146 -9.81 -3.68 -15.76
CA PRO A 146 -9.60 -4.26 -14.44
C PRO A 146 -9.21 -5.74 -14.58
N LEU A 147 -8.05 -6.14 -14.04
CA LEU A 147 -7.66 -7.56 -14.03
C LEU A 147 -8.40 -8.32 -12.94
N THR A 148 -8.57 -7.70 -11.77
CA THR A 148 -9.39 -8.20 -10.66
C THR A 148 -9.72 -7.03 -9.73
N ALA A 149 -11.01 -6.81 -9.46
CA ALA A 149 -11.44 -5.93 -8.38
C ALA A 149 -11.57 -6.79 -7.13
N HIS A 150 -10.68 -6.61 -6.16
CA HIS A 150 -10.87 -7.21 -4.85
C HIS A 150 -11.66 -6.22 -4.01
N SER A 151 -12.97 -6.46 -3.95
CA SER A 151 -13.82 -5.87 -2.91
C SER A 151 -13.42 -6.49 -1.59
N CYS A 152 -13.06 -5.68 -0.61
CA CYS A 152 -13.02 -6.13 0.77
C CYS A 152 -14.45 -6.11 1.30
N SER A 153 -15.12 -7.25 1.11
CA SER A 153 -16.41 -7.57 1.74
C SER A 153 -16.20 -8.11 3.15
#